data_AF-A0A927ZFN6-F1
#
_entry.id   AF-A0A927ZFN6-F1
#
_cell.length_a   1.000
_cell.length_b   1.000
_cell.length_c   1.000
_cell.angle_alpha   90.00
_cell.angle_beta   90.00
_cell.angle_gamma   90.00
#
_symmetry.space_group_name_H-M   'P 1'
#
loop_
_entity.id
_entity.type
_entity.pdbx_description
1 polymer ?
#
loop_
_entity_poly.entity_id
_entity_poly.type
_entity_poly.pdbx_seq_one_letter_code
_entity_poly.pdbx_strand_id
1 'polypeptide(L)' 'MILVTTETIYGKELEMLGLVKGSTIQTVNAIRDIGAGLKNLVGGELTKYNDMMNNARALATKRMVEEAERLG' A
#
# COMPACT_ATOMS: atom_id res chain seq x y z
N MET A 1 14.06 -4.50 4.86
CA MET A 1 14.08 -3.05 5.16
C MET A 1 13.18 -2.74 6.35
N ILE A 2 13.66 -1.93 7.29
CA ILE A 2 12.82 -1.41 8.38
C ILE A 2 12.00 -0.24 7.81
N LEU A 3 10.69 -0.28 7.97
CA LEU A 3 9.78 0.79 7.56
C LEU A 3 9.13 1.37 8.80
N VAL A 4 9.27 2.68 8.98
CA VAL A 4 8.67 3.42 10.09
C VAL A 4 8.02 4.68 9.56
N THR A 5 6.99 5.15 10.25
CA THR A 5 6.36 6.44 9.98
C THR A 5 6.98 7.57 10.82
N THR A 6 8.07 7.28 11.54
CA THR A 6 8.81 8.21 12.37
C THR A 6 10.04 8.73 11.63
N GLU A 7 10.46 9.94 11.97
CA GLU A 7 11.67 10.58 11.42
C GLU A 7 12.97 9.94 11.91
N THR A 8 12.96 9.33 13.10
CA THR A 8 14.14 8.74 13.73
C THR A 8 13.87 7.32 14.22
N ILE A 9 14.94 6.53 14.40
CA ILE A 9 14.92 5.21 15.04
C ILE A 9 15.89 5.27 16.22
N TYR A 10 15.39 5.00 17.43
CA TYR A 10 16.20 5.07 18.64
C TYR A 10 17.46 4.19 18.54
N GLY A 11 18.62 4.76 18.90
CA GLY A 11 19.90 4.06 18.88
C GLY A 11 20.48 3.82 17.48
N LYS A 12 19.97 4.50 16.44
CA LYS A 12 20.54 4.46 15.08
C LYS A 12 20.91 5.86 14.61
N GLU A 13 22.10 5.99 14.03
CA GLU A 13 22.47 7.15 13.21
C GLU A 13 21.95 6.94 11.78
N LEU A 14 21.34 7.96 11.18
CA LEU A 14 20.67 7.89 9.89
C LEU A 14 21.35 8.82 8.89
N GLU A 15 21.56 8.35 7.67
CA GLU A 15 22.02 9.15 6.52
C GLU A 15 20.83 9.46 5.60
N MET A 16 20.73 10.71 5.12
CA MET A 16 19.68 11.12 4.18
C MET A 16 20.15 10.91 2.74
N LEU A 17 19.65 9.86 2.09
CA LEU A 17 20.02 9.51 0.71
C LEU A 17 19.20 10.25 -0.36
N GLY A 18 17.92 10.51 -0.10
CA GLY A 18 17.02 11.15 -1.05
C GLY A 18 15.56 10.82 -0.82
N LEU A 19 14.68 11.46 -1.59
CA LEU A 19 13.24 11.18 -1.56
C LEU A 19 12.91 9.97 -2.44
N VAL A 20 12.10 9.05 -1.91
CA VAL A 20 11.56 7.90 -2.64
C VAL A 20 10.04 7.96 -2.69
N LYS A 21 9.44 7.32 -3.69
CA LYS A 21 7.99 7.32 -3.92
C LYS A 21 7.51 5.97 -4.41
N GLY A 22 6.33 5.58 -3.98
CA GLY A 22 5.64 4.41 -4.50
C GLY A 22 4.18 4.73 -4.75
N SER A 23 3.70 4.46 -5.96
CA SER A 23 2.30 4.67 -6.32
C SER A 23 1.79 3.51 -7.18
N THR A 24 0.48 3.30 -7.13
CA THR A 24 -0.22 2.34 -7.99
C THR A 24 -1.64 2.82 -8.21
N ILE A 25 -2.19 2.50 -9.38
CA ILE A 25 -3.59 2.72 -9.72
C ILE A 25 -4.12 1.35 -10.11
N GLN A 26 -5.15 0.88 -9.41
CA GLN A 26 -5.83 -0.36 -9.77
C GLN A 26 -7.11 -0.01 -10.53
N THR A 27 -7.20 -0.42 -11.79
CA THR A 27 -8.40 -0.24 -12.60
C THR A 27 -9.43 -1.32 -12.31
N VAL A 28 -10.67 -0.91 -12.40
CA VAL A 28 -11.81 -1.57 -11.78
C VAL A 28 -12.58 -2.39 -12.81
N ASN A 29 -12.02 -3.54 -13.17
CA ASN A 29 -12.88 -4.68 -13.52
C ASN A 29 -13.49 -5.33 -12.25
N ALA A 30 -12.91 -5.05 -11.08
CA ALA A 30 -13.44 -5.47 -9.78
C ALA A 30 -14.81 -4.85 -9.45
N ILE A 31 -15.13 -3.62 -9.88
CA ILE A 31 -16.44 -2.97 -9.62
C ILE A 31 -17.60 -3.76 -10.23
N ARG A 32 -17.40 -4.34 -11.43
CA ARG A 32 -18.44 -5.09 -12.13
C ARG A 32 -18.78 -6.40 -11.40
N ASP A 33 -17.78 -7.08 -10.83
CA ASP A 33 -17.99 -8.29 -10.02
C ASP A 33 -18.40 -8.00 -8.56
N ILE A 34 -18.08 -6.80 -8.05
CA ILE A 34 -18.50 -6.35 -6.72
C ILE A 34 -19.98 -5.94 -6.72
N GLY A 35 -20.48 -5.31 -7.79
CA GLY A 35 -21.90 -4.97 -7.95
C GLY A 35 -22.83 -6.19 -7.91
N ALA A 36 -22.36 -7.36 -8.36
CA ALA A 36 -23.10 -8.62 -8.28
C ALA A 36 -23.08 -9.24 -6.86
N GLY A 37 -22.05 -8.96 -6.06
CA GLY A 37 -21.88 -9.46 -4.68
C GLY A 37 -22.40 -8.53 -3.58
N LEU A 38 -22.78 -7.28 -3.92
CA LEU A 38 -23.31 -6.29 -2.98
C LEU A 38 -24.73 -6.61 -2.47
N LYS A 39 -25.41 -7.61 -3.05
CA LYS A 39 -26.74 -8.08 -2.59
C LYS A 39 -26.72 -8.68 -1.17
N ASN A 40 -25.55 -8.91 -0.58
CA ASN A 40 -25.40 -9.46 0.76
C ASN A 40 -25.00 -8.43 1.84
N LEU A 41 -25.07 -7.14 1.54
CA LEU A 41 -24.79 -6.09 2.53
C LEU A 41 -25.95 -5.91 3.51
N VAL A 42 -25.94 -6.74 4.55
CA VAL A 42 -26.52 -6.40 5.84
C VAL A 42 -25.39 -6.42 6.87
N GLY A 43 -24.81 -5.25 7.14
CA GLY A 43 -24.09 -4.96 8.40
C GLY A 43 -22.58 -5.24 8.50
N GLY A 44 -21.86 -5.64 7.45
CA GLY A 44 -20.42 -5.96 7.54
C GLY A 44 -19.61 -5.42 6.36
N GLU A 45 -18.36 -5.03 6.64
CA GLU A 45 -17.34 -4.47 5.72
C GLU A 45 -17.40 -4.95 4.26
N LEU A 46 -17.07 -4.06 3.31
CA LEU A 46 -16.87 -4.42 1.91
C LEU A 46 -15.56 -5.20 1.74
N THR A 47 -15.53 -6.47 2.14
CA THR A 47 -14.31 -7.32 2.17
C THR A 47 -13.48 -7.22 0.88
N LYS A 48 -14.11 -7.32 -0.29
CA LYS A 48 -13.42 -7.22 -1.59
C LYS A 48 -12.78 -5.84 -1.85
N TYR A 49 -13.41 -4.75 -1.40
CA TYR A 49 -12.83 -3.41 -1.51
C TYR A 49 -11.63 -3.26 -0.58
N ASN A 50 -11.73 -3.81 0.63
CA ASN A 50 -10.61 -3.81 1.57
C ASN A 50 -9.43 -4.59 1.04
N ASP A 51 -9.67 -5.77 0.45
CA ASP A 51 -8.63 -6.58 -0.19
C ASP A 51 -7.95 -5.82 -1.32
N MET A 52 -8.73 -5.14 -2.16
CA MET A 52 -8.19 -4.27 -3.23
C MET A 52 -7.32 -3.15 -2.66
N MET A 53 -7.78 -2.45 -1.62
CA MET A 53 -7.03 -1.37 -0.98
C MET A 53 -5.76 -1.86 -0.27
N ASN A 54 -5.81 -3.05 0.34
CA ASN A 54 -4.65 -3.71 0.94
C ASN A 54 -3.61 -4.05 -0.13
N ASN A 55 -4.03 -4.64 -1.24
CA ASN A 55 -3.16 -4.98 -2.38
C ASN A 55 -2.53 -3.74 -3.02
N ALA A 56 -3.31 -2.68 -3.20
CA ALA A 56 -2.82 -1.40 -3.71
C ALA A 56 -1.74 -0.81 -2.79
N ARG A 57 -1.99 -0.78 -1.47
CA ARG A 57 -1.00 -0.31 -0.48
C ARG A 57 0.27 -1.14 -0.50
N ALA A 58 0.16 -2.47 -0.48
CA ALA A 58 1.31 -3.37 -0.50
C ALA A 58 2.19 -3.15 -1.74
N LEU A 59 1.58 -3.00 -2.92
CA LEU A 59 2.33 -2.76 -4.17
C LEU A 59 2.99 -1.38 -4.19
N ALA A 60 2.29 -0.33 -3.71
CA ALA A 60 2.89 1.00 -3.60
C ALA A 60 4.09 1.00 -2.64
N THR A 61 3.94 0.39 -1.46
CA THR A 61 5.04 0.25 -0.50
C THR A 61 6.22 -0.54 -1.09
N LYS A 62 5.96 -1.64 -1.81
CA LYS A 62 7.01 -2.41 -2.47
C LYS A 62 7.81 -1.57 -3.47
N ARG A 63 7.14 -0.78 -4.33
CA ARG A 63 7.82 0.10 -5.30
C ARG A 63 8.67 1.18 -4.62
N MET A 64 8.18 1.75 -3.53
CA MET A 64 8.92 2.72 -2.71
C MET A 64 10.18 2.09 -2.09
N VAL A 65 10.07 0.87 -1.58
CA VAL A 65 11.20 0.08 -1.04
C VAL A 65 12.23 -0.20 -2.14
N GLU A 66 11.81 -0.68 -3.30
CA GLU A 66 12.71 -0.94 -4.43
C GLU A 66 13.45 0.33 -4.88
N GLU A 67 12.82 1.51 -4.79
CA GLU A 67 13.49 2.78 -5.06
C GLU A 67 14.51 3.15 -3.99
N ALA A 68 14.19 2.95 -2.71
CA ALA A 68 15.15 3.16 -1.63
C ALA A 68 16.39 2.26 -1.76
N GLU A 69 16.22 0.97 -2.09
CA GLU A 69 17.32 0.03 -2.29
C GLU A 69 18.25 0.40 -3.46
N ARG A 70 17.77 1.20 -4.43
CA ARG A 70 18.61 1.71 -5.53
C ARG A 70 19.50 2.89 -5.12
N LEU A 71 19.20 3.55 -4.01
CA LEU A 71 19.98 4.70 -3.53
C LEU A 71 21.20 4.29 -2.69
N GLY A 72 21.23 3.05 -2.19
CA GLY A 72 22.27 2.51 -1.29
C GLY A 72 21.66 1.87 -0.06
#